data_AF-A0A6C0RH48-F1
#
_entry.id   AF-A0A6C0RH48-F1
#
_cell.length_a   1.000
_cell.length_b   1.000
_cell.length_c   1.000
_cell.angle_alpha   90.00
_cell.angle_beta   90.00
_cell.angle_gamma   90.00
#
_symmetry.space_group_name_H-M   'P 1'
#
loop_
_entity.id
_entity.type
_entity.pdbx_description
1 polymer ?
#
loop_
_entity_poly.entity_id
_entity_poly.type
_entity_poly.pdbx_seq_one_letter_code
_entity_poly.pdbx_strand_id
1 'polypeptide(L)' 'MSKVICFCKNVSEAELIAATDKGAKSLQEIKDATGACTGSECKTPNPSRNCCADDIREILGEQDNEKPTCCCG' A
#
# COMPACT_ATOMS: atom_id res chain seq x y z
N MET A 1 -0.49 9.07 -16.81
CA MET A 1 0.22 9.42 -15.55
C MET A 1 -0.16 8.38 -14.53
N SER A 2 0.81 7.80 -13.83
CA SER A 2 0.56 6.77 -12.81
C SER A 2 0.14 7.45 -11.50
N LYS A 3 -0.99 7.04 -10.90
CA LYS A 3 -1.48 7.58 -9.62
C LYS A 3 -0.53 7.16 -8.49
N VAL A 4 -0.13 8.08 -7.62
CA VAL A 4 0.63 7.75 -6.41
C VAL A 4 -0.34 7.22 -5.36
N ILE A 5 -0.05 6.04 -4.81
CA ILE A 5 -0.87 5.39 -3.78
C ILE A 5 -0.22 5.57 -2.41
N CYS A 6 1.08 5.26 -2.28
CA CYS A 6 1.82 5.52 -1.04
C CYS A 6 2.65 6.79 -1.16
N PHE A 7 2.17 7.90 -0.62
CA PHE A 7 2.91 9.17 -0.62
C PHE A 7 4.15 9.15 0.28
N CYS A 8 4.18 8.33 1.34
CA CYS A 8 5.33 8.23 2.25
C CYS A 8 6.57 7.64 1.58
N LYS A 9 6.38 6.71 0.64
CA LYS A 9 7.45 6.00 -0.07
C LYS A 9 7.46 6.30 -1.57
N ASN A 10 6.59 7.21 -2.00
CA ASN A 10 6.36 7.57 -3.39
C ASN A 10 6.08 6.36 -4.30
N VAL A 11 5.26 5.42 -3.82
CA VAL A 11 4.88 4.21 -4.58
C VAL A 11 3.64 4.49 -5.42
N SER A 12 3.73 4.17 -6.69
CA SER A 12 2.67 4.35 -7.67
C SER A 12 1.78 3.12 -7.84
N GLU A 13 0.57 3.31 -8.33
CA GLU A 13 -0.37 2.25 -8.69
C GLU A 13 0.25 1.25 -9.68
N ALA A 14 1.05 1.75 -10.62
CA ALA A 14 1.76 0.90 -11.58
C ALA A 14 2.77 -0.05 -10.89
N GLU A 15 3.42 0.39 -9.81
CA GLU A 15 4.32 -0.48 -9.04
C GLU A 15 3.55 -1.51 -8.23
N LEU A 16 2.36 -1.16 -7.72
CA LEU A 16 1.48 -2.13 -7.06
C LEU A 16 0.99 -3.19 -8.05
N ILE A 17 0.53 -2.79 -9.23
CA ILE A 17 0.11 -3.71 -10.30
C ILE A 17 1.29 -4.60 -10.70
N ALA A 18 2.48 -4.04 -10.90
CA ALA A 18 3.67 -4.82 -11.23
C ALA A 18 4.07 -5.81 -10.12
N ALA A 19 3.81 -5.50 -8.85
CA ALA A 19 4.01 -6.44 -7.74
C ALA A 19 2.95 -7.56 -7.75
N THR A 20 1.68 -7.23 -8.03
CA THR A 20 0.61 -8.21 -8.20
C THR A 20 0.88 -9.14 -9.40
N ASP A 21 1.36 -8.61 -10.53
CA ASP A 21 1.76 -9.40 -11.70
C ASP A 21 2.93 -10.35 -11.40
N LYS A 22 3.81 -9.98 -10.46
CA LYS A 22 4.88 -10.85 -9.93
C LYS A 22 4.38 -11.90 -8.95
N GLY A 23 3.10 -11.86 -8.58
CA GLY A 23 2.45 -12.84 -7.72
C GLY A 23 2.14 -12.36 -6.31
N ALA A 24 2.31 -11.08 -5.98
CA ALA A 24 1.88 -10.55 -4.68
C ALA A 24 0.35 -10.62 -4.55
N LYS A 25 -0.13 -11.31 -3.52
CA LYS A 25 -1.58 -11.53 -3.25
C LYS A 25 -2.00 -11.13 -1.85
N SER A 26 -1.10 -10.44 -1.15
CA SER A 26 -1.29 -10.01 0.22
C SER A 26 -0.72 -8.62 0.44
N LEU A 27 -1.30 -7.86 1.38
CA LEU A 27 -0.70 -6.56 1.78
C LEU A 27 0.76 -6.75 2.23
N GLN A 28 1.08 -7.88 2.86
CA GLN A 28 2.43 -8.19 3.30
C GLN A 28 3.39 -8.34 2.12
N GLU A 29 3.04 -9.12 1.10
CA GLU A 29 3.86 -9.26 -0.11
C GLU A 29 4.02 -7.93 -0.86
N ILE A 30 2.98 -7.09 -0.89
CA ILE A 30 3.09 -5.75 -1.47
C ILE A 30 4.08 -4.87 -0.66
N LYS A 31 4.04 -4.92 0.67
CA LYS A 31 5.01 -4.23 1.53
C LYS A 31 6.43 -4.70 1.23
N ASP A 32 6.64 -6.01 1.11
CA ASP A 32 7.96 -6.58 0.86
C ASP A 32 8.46 -6.27 -0.57
N ALA A 33 7.55 -6.23 -1.56
CA ALA A 33 7.89 -5.96 -2.95
C ALA A 33 8.12 -4.47 -3.26
N THR A 34 7.36 -3.57 -2.64
CA THR A 34 7.32 -2.13 -2.99
C THR A 34 7.77 -1.21 -1.87
N GLY A 35 7.82 -1.69 -0.62
CA GLY A 35 8.03 -0.86 0.55
C GLY A 35 6.84 0.01 0.93
N ALA A 36 5.71 -0.03 0.21
CA ALA A 36 4.51 0.70 0.56
C ALA A 36 4.05 0.36 1.98
N CYS A 37 3.35 1.28 2.66
CA CYS A 37 2.84 1.06 4.02
C CYS A 37 3.92 0.80 5.10
N THR A 38 5.21 1.06 4.85
CA THR A 38 6.29 0.98 5.86
C THR A 38 6.71 2.33 6.43
N GLY A 39 6.15 3.43 5.93
CA GLY A 39 6.37 4.79 6.43
C GLY A 39 5.41 5.17 7.55
N SER A 40 5.77 6.20 8.34
CA SER A 40 4.98 6.72 9.47
C SER A 40 4.39 8.12 9.23
N GLU A 41 4.72 8.76 8.11
CA GLU A 41 4.37 10.15 7.83
C GLU A 41 3.00 10.33 7.15
N CYS A 42 2.13 9.30 7.11
CA CYS A 42 0.89 9.28 6.31
C CYS A 42 -0.02 10.51 6.47
N LYS A 43 0.04 11.21 7.61
CA LYS A 43 -0.79 12.40 7.88
C LYS A 43 -0.34 13.66 7.14
N THR A 44 0.89 13.71 6.62
CA THR A 44 1.48 14.92 6.03
C THR A 44 1.45 14.91 4.50
N PRO A 45 2.04 13.93 3.78
CA PRO A 45 2.10 13.98 2.33
C PRO A 45 0.90 13.28 1.66
N ASN A 46 0.13 12.44 2.37
CA ASN A 46 -1.07 11.82 1.80
C ASN A 46 -2.23 12.84 1.87
N PRO A 47 -2.86 13.23 0.74
CA PRO A 47 -4.02 14.12 0.74
C PRO A 47 -5.20 13.57 1.55
N SER A 48 -5.35 12.24 1.63
CA SER A 48 -6.38 11.59 2.46
C SER A 48 -6.02 11.59 3.95
N ARG A 49 -4.80 11.99 4.33
CA ARG A 49 -4.23 11.98 5.69
C ARG A 49 -4.30 10.64 6.42
N ASN A 50 -4.53 9.56 5.67
CA ASN A 50 -4.66 8.18 6.15
C ASN A 50 -3.57 7.30 5.53
N CYS A 51 -3.40 6.08 6.05
CA CYS A 51 -2.46 5.14 5.47
C CYS A 51 -2.97 4.62 4.12
N CYS A 52 -2.07 4.42 3.16
CA CYS A 52 -2.37 3.84 1.85
C CYS A 52 -2.75 2.35 1.91
N ALA A 53 -2.77 1.74 3.10
CA ALA A 53 -3.11 0.33 3.28
C ALA A 53 -4.53 0.01 2.78
N ASP A 54 -5.47 0.93 2.95
CA ASP A 54 -6.85 0.74 2.50
C ASP A 54 -6.96 0.79 0.97
N ASP A 55 -6.28 1.74 0.33
CA ASP A 55 -6.20 1.82 -1.14
C ASP A 55 -5.56 0.53 -1.73
N ILE A 56 -4.51 0.01 -1.10
CA ILE A 56 -3.84 -1.22 -1.56
C ILE A 56 -4.75 -2.44 -1.42
N ARG A 57 -5.51 -2.54 -0.31
CA ARG A 57 -6.46 -3.65 -0.13
C ARG A 57 -7.57 -3.63 -1.18
N GLU A 58 -8.05 -2.45 -1.54
CA GLU A 58 -9.02 -2.29 -2.63
C GLU A 58 -8.45 -2.80 -3.95
N ILE A 59 -7.20 -2.47 -4.27
CA ILE A 59 -6.51 -2.95 -5.48
C ILE A 59 -6.33 -4.47 -5.47
N LEU A 60 -5.98 -5.05 -4.31
CA LEU A 60 -5.79 -6.49 -4.17
C LEU A 60 -7.12 -7.27 -4.16
N GLY A 61 -8.25 -6.61 -3.93
CA GLY A 61 -9.55 -7.27 -3.76
C GLY A 61 -9.60 -8.19 -2.53
N GLU A 62 -8.71 -7.94 -1.57
CA GLU A 62 -8.47 -8.81 -0.41
C GLU A 62 -9.55 -8.57 0.66
N GLN A 63 -10.32 -9.62 0.98
CA GLN A 63 -11.35 -9.61 2.02
C GLN A 63 -10.88 -10.30 3.33
N ASP A 64 -9.63 -10.75 3.42
CA ASP A 64 -9.24 -11.76 4.42
C ASP A 64 -8.47 -11.22 5.65
N ASN A 65 -9.23 -11.12 6.75
CA ASN A 65 -9.03 -11.64 8.12
C ASN A 65 -7.70 -11.65 8.89
N GLU A 66 -6.58 -11.11 8.41
CA GLU A 66 -5.48 -10.78 9.32
C GLU A 66 -5.22 -9.30 9.22
N LYS A 67 -5.75 -8.54 10.20
CA LYS A 67 -5.50 -7.10 10.33
C LYS A 67 -3.99 -6.95 10.48
N PRO A 68 -3.24 -6.61 9.43
CA PRO A 68 -1.82 -6.41 9.55
C PRO A 68 -1.71 -5.22 10.49
N THR A 69 -0.89 -5.34 11.53
CA THR A 69 -0.50 -4.21 12.35
C THR A 69 0.13 -3.17 11.41
N CYS A 70 -0.73 -2.32 10.88
CA CYS A 70 -0.37 -1.21 10.02
C CYS A 70 0.45 -0.28 10.90
N CYS A 71 1.45 0.37 10.32
CA CYS A 71 2.44 1.26 10.96
C CYS A 71 1.86 2.45 11.75
N CYS A 72 0.55 2.49 11.96
CA CYS A 72 -0.16 3.35 12.88
C CYS A 72 -0.65 2.45 14.04
N GLY A 73 0.23 2.26 15.02
CA GLY A 73 -0.13 1.60 16.29
C GLY A 73 -1.27 2.31 17.01
#